data_AF-A0A2V9I3X6-F1
#
_entry.id   AF-A0A2V9I3X6-F1
#
_cell.length_a   1.000
_cell.length_b   1.000
_cell.length_c   1.000
_cell.angle_alpha   90.00
_cell.angle_beta   90.00
_cell.angle_gamma   90.00
#
_symmetry.space_group_name_H-M   'P 1'
#
loop_
_entity.id
_entity.type
_entity.pdbx_description
1 polymer ?
#
loop_
_entity_poly.entity_id
_entity_poly.type
_entity_poly.pdbx_seq_one_letter_code
_entity_poly.pdbx_strand_id
1 'polypeptide(L)' 'SKRGKTFYGCSRYPECDFVLWNKPLPEPCPLCGAPFILEKTTKRTGTVRSCNKEGCDYKEKVAATA' A
#
# COMPACT_ATOMS: atom_id res chain seq x y z
N SER A 1 -24.50 5.97 -11.25
CA SER A 1 -23.22 5.64 -11.90
C SER A 1 -22.23 5.17 -10.83
N LYS A 2 -21.85 3.89 -10.85
CA LYS A 2 -21.06 3.24 -9.77
C LYS A 2 -19.64 3.80 -9.78
N ARG A 3 -19.27 4.52 -8.71
CA ARG A 3 -17.91 5.05 -8.49
C ARG A 3 -16.92 3.88 -8.50
N GLY A 4 -16.23 3.68 -9.61
CA GLY A 4 -15.11 2.75 -9.73
C GLY A 4 -14.04 3.17 -8.74
N LYS A 5 -13.93 2.44 -7.64
CA LYS A 5 -12.90 2.65 -6.64
C LYS A 5 -11.59 2.14 -7.26
N THR A 6 -10.59 3.01 -7.39
CA THR A 6 -9.29 2.65 -7.95
C THR A 6 -8.69 1.49 -7.17
N PHE A 7 -8.35 0.41 -7.86
CA PHE A 7 -7.67 -0.75 -7.32
C PHE A 7 -6.38 -0.98 -8.11
N TYR A 8 -5.37 -1.51 -7.44
CA TYR A 8 -4.09 -1.88 -8.00
C TYR A 8 -4.06 -3.41 -8.06
N GLY A 9 -4.32 -3.96 -9.24
CA GLY A 9 -4.23 -5.40 -9.50
C GLY A 9 -2.89 -5.76 -10.14
N CYS A 10 -2.43 -6.99 -9.95
CA CYS A 10 -1.30 -7.52 -10.69
C CYS A 10 -1.63 -7.62 -12.19
N SER A 11 -0.71 -7.18 -13.06
CA SER A 11 -0.88 -7.25 -14.52
C SER A 11 -0.84 -8.69 -15.09
N ARG A 12 -0.50 -9.68 -14.25
CA ARG A 12 -0.31 -11.10 -14.63
C ARG A 12 -1.52 -11.96 -14.28
N TYR A 13 -2.72 -11.46 -14.52
CA TYR A 13 -3.94 -12.27 -14.43
C TYR A 13 -3.96 -13.29 -15.59
N PRO A 14 -4.24 -14.59 -15.37
CA PRO A 14 -4.87 -15.23 -14.20
C PRO A 14 -3.91 -15.85 -13.17
N GLU A 15 -2.59 -15.70 -13.31
CA GLU A 15 -1.63 -16.34 -12.41
C GLU A 15 -1.48 -15.63 -11.04
N CYS A 16 -1.99 -14.40 -10.92
CA CYS A 16 -1.85 -13.60 -9.71
C CYS A 16 -3.15 -12.83 -9.40
N ASP A 17 -3.87 -13.27 -8.36
CA ASP A 17 -5.10 -12.64 -7.84
C ASP A 17 -4.82 -11.51 -6.83
N PHE A 18 -3.60 -10.95 -6.86
CA PHE A 18 -3.20 -9.93 -5.90
C PHE A 18 -3.86 -8.59 -6.23
N VAL A 19 -4.90 -8.25 -5.46
CA VAL A 19 -5.64 -7.00 -5.58
C VAL A 19 -5.42 -6.14 -4.34
N LEU A 20 -4.90 -4.94 -4.54
CA LEU A 20 -4.71 -3.96 -3.49
C LEU A 20 -5.66 -2.77 -3.67
N TRP A 21 -6.34 -2.42 -2.59
CA TRP A 21 -7.13 -1.19 -2.51
C TRP A 21 -6.30 0.04 -2.12
N ASN A 22 -5.10 -0.21 -1.60
CA ASN A 22 -4.14 0.81 -1.20
C ASN A 22 -2.99 0.82 -2.21
N LYS A 23 -2.32 1.95 -2.36
CA LYS A 23 -1.27 2.11 -3.37
C LYS A 23 -0.01 1.38 -2.90
N PRO A 24 0.51 0.38 -3.63
CA PRO A 24 1.83 -0.16 -3.33
C PRO A 24 2.90 0.89 -3.65
N LEU A 25 3.77 1.18 -2.69
CA LEU A 25 4.98 1.98 -2.86
C LEU A 25 6.16 1.04 -3.05
N PRO A 26 7.02 1.26 -4.06
CA PRO A 26 8.29 0.55 -4.22
C PRO A 26 9.35 1.03 -3.20
N GLU A 27 8.90 1.38 -2.00
CA GLU A 27 9.75 1.79 -0.88
C GLU A 27 10.06 0.55 -0.03
N PRO A 28 11.34 0.27 0.24
CA PRO A 28 11.73 -0.86 1.06
C PRO A 28 11.33 -0.63 2.51
N CYS A 29 10.78 -1.67 3.17
CA CYS A 29 10.44 -1.56 4.58
C CYS A 29 11.70 -1.59 5.45
N PRO A 30 11.96 -0.59 6.32
CA PRO A 30 13.16 -0.56 7.16
C PRO A 30 13.15 -1.63 8.26
N LEU A 31 11.99 -2.19 8.62
CA LEU A 31 11.88 -3.23 9.64
C LEU A 31 12.15 -4.65 9.12
N CYS A 32 11.76 -4.95 7.88
CA CYS A 32 11.76 -6.34 7.39
C CYS A 32 12.40 -6.52 6.01
N GLY A 33 12.87 -5.44 5.38
CA GLY A 33 13.46 -5.48 4.03
C GLY A 33 12.46 -5.86 2.93
N ALA A 34 11.15 -5.74 3.17
CA ALA A 34 10.14 -6.00 2.14
C ALA A 34 10.37 -5.07 0.94
N PRO A 35 10.20 -5.55 -0.30
CA PRO A 35 10.45 -4.76 -1.50
C PRO A 35 9.41 -3.63 -1.73
N PHE A 36 8.27 -3.70 -1.06
CA PHE A 36 7.23 -2.68 -1.13
C PHE A 36 6.46 -2.55 0.19
N ILE A 37 5.91 -1.36 0.41
CA ILE A 37 4.97 -1.05 1.50
C ILE A 37 3.66 -0.54 0.91
N LEU A 38 2.57 -0.61 1.67
CA LEU A 38 1.27 -0.11 1.25
C LEU A 38 1.04 1.28 1.79
N GLU A 39 0.70 2.21 0.90
CA GLU A 39 0.29 3.56 1.24
C GLU A 39 -1.24 3.68 1.17
N LYS A 40 -1.82 4.07 2.30
CA LYS A 40 -3.23 4.39 2.44
C LYS A 40 -3.38 5.88 2.69
N THR A 41 -3.89 6.60 1.70
CA THR A 41 -4.27 8.01 1.84
C THR A 41 -5.70 8.12 2.35
N THR A 42 -5.88 8.74 3.52
CA THR A 42 -7.21 9.02 4.06
C THR A 42 -7.42 10.52 4.20
N LYS A 43 -8.61 11.02 3.81
CA LYS A 43 -8.96 12.44 3.96
C LYS A 43 -8.93 12.94 5.41
N ARG A 44 -9.10 12.05 6.39
CA ARG A 44 -9.18 12.40 7.83
C ARG A 44 -7.85 12.35 8.56
N THR A 45 -6.96 11.44 8.16
CA THR A 45 -5.75 11.10 8.95
C THR A 45 -4.47 11.30 8.14
N GLY A 46 -4.58 11.70 6.87
CA GLY A 46 -3.44 11.88 5.97
C GLY A 46 -2.98 10.56 5.35
N THR A 47 -1.74 10.58 4.89
CA THR A 47 -1.09 9.44 4.23
C THR A 47 -0.45 8.54 5.28
N VAL A 48 -0.82 7.26 5.29
CA VAL A 48 -0.28 6.25 6.21
C VAL A 48 0.37 5.16 5.40
N ARG A 49 1.61 4.83 5.74
CA ARG A 49 2.37 3.73 5.15
C ARG A 49 2.38 2.55 6.11
N SER A 50 2.09 1.36 5.61
CA SER A 50 2.06 0.12 6.38
C SER A 50 2.68 -1.01 5.58
N CYS A 51 3.49 -1.86 6.20
CA CYS A 51 4.02 -3.04 5.52
C CYS A 51 2.95 -4.14 5.42
N ASN A 52 2.93 -4.87 4.30
CA ASN A 52 2.04 -6.03 4.06
C ASN A 52 2.75 -7.37 4.27
N LYS A 53 4.01 -7.38 4.74
CA LYS A 53 4.76 -8.61 4.93
C LYS A 53 4.33 -9.29 6.23
N GLU A 54 3.99 -10.56 6.15
CA GLU A 54 3.67 -11.39 7.32
C GLU A 54 4.88 -11.39 8.28
N GLY A 55 4.64 -11.00 9.53
CA GLY A 55 5.69 -10.82 10.55
C GLY A 55 6.29 -9.42 10.67
N CYS A 56 5.77 -8.41 9.95
CA CYS A 56 6.20 -7.02 10.09
C CYS A 56 5.03 -6.10 10.47
N ASP A 57 5.09 -5.44 11.63
CA ASP A 57 4.08 -4.47 12.07
C ASP A 57 4.47 -3.00 11.76
N TYR A 58 5.27 -2.77 10.71
CA TYR A 58 5.66 -1.42 10.31
C TYR A 58 4.43 -0.58 9.93
N LYS A 59 4.22 0.54 10.64
CA LYS A 59 3.17 1.52 10.37
C LYS A 59 3.69 2.92 10.66
N GLU A 60 3.67 3.79 9.66
CA GLU A 60 4.14 5.17 9.78
C GLU A 60 3.16 6.14 9.13
N LYS A 61 2.85 7.23 9.81
CA LYS A 61 2.07 8.33 9.22
C LYS A 61 3.02 9.24 8.48
N VAL A 62 3.03 9.15 7.16
CA VAL A 62 3.80 10.09 6.34
C VAL A 62 2.95 11.34 6.20
N ALA A 63 3.16 12.27 7.12
CA ALA A 63 2.82 13.66 6.85
C ALA A 63 3.66 14.06 5.64
N ALA A 64 3.01 14.18 4.47
CA ALA A 64 3.64 14.64 3.24
C ALA A 64 4.45 15.88 3.58
N THR A 65 5.76 15.71 3.70
CA THR A 65 6.64 16.78 4.13
C THR A 65 6.94 17.54 2.85
N ALA A 66 6.27 18.69 2.76
CA ALA A 66 6.45 19.86 1.89
C ALA A 66 7.07 19.65 0.50
#